data_AF-A0A1Y1WBQ6-F1
#
_entry.id   AF-A0A1Y1WBQ6-F1
#
_cell.length_a   1.000
_cell.length_b   1.000
_cell.length_c   1.000
_cell.angle_alpha   90.00
_cell.angle_beta   90.00
_cell.angle_gamma   90.00
#
_symmetry.space_group_name_H-M   'P 1'
#
loop_
_entity.id
_entity.type
_entity.pdbx_description
1 polymer ?
#
loop_
_entity_poly.entity_id
_entity_poly.type
_entity_poly.pdbx_seq_one_letter_code
_entity_poly.pdbx_strand_id
1 'polypeptide(L)'
;MSHQTEQASAHKHDDETVLPVHYQHQEEFAAEPPTVGERMPLFSLRWAYREYIAEFWGTFMLVFFGDSAVATATLNISNAASGWLIISFGFGIGLALGVYFSASISGGHLNPAITLANALFGKISWRKVPGYMFSQLLGAFVAAATLYGIFKSQFDMFDGGNRQLQGPTGTGGIFATYAQPGNGKFFSAFSEMVNTGLLIAGIYAVCDERGTPAKGFVPMAVGGVIFAISCCSGWVTGFALNPARDFGPRIFSTILYGKAPFTAGGHYFWVPLFMPSFILNEPVKKKQN
;
A
#
# COMPACT_ATOMS: atom_id res chain seq x y z
N MET A 1 -2.50 -42.97 -79.92
CA MET A 1 -3.54 -43.40 -78.96
C MET A 1 -2.80 -43.86 -77.70
N SER A 2 -2.87 -43.25 -76.53
CA SER A 2 -3.70 -42.17 -75.99
C SER A 2 -3.03 -41.65 -74.70
N HIS A 3 -3.14 -40.33 -74.51
CA HIS A 3 -2.85 -39.53 -73.33
C HIS A 3 -3.10 -40.19 -71.96
N GLN A 4 -2.26 -39.84 -70.99
CA GLN A 4 -2.73 -39.21 -69.74
C GLN A 4 -1.61 -38.39 -69.08
N THR A 5 -1.98 -37.18 -68.66
CA THR A 5 -1.20 -36.12 -68.04
C THR A 5 -1.84 -35.86 -66.67
N GLU A 6 -1.07 -35.79 -65.58
CA GLU A 6 -1.52 -35.21 -64.29
C GLU A 6 -0.27 -34.83 -63.48
N GLN A 7 0.29 -33.63 -63.69
CA GLN A 7 0.08 -32.40 -62.90
C GLN A 7 0.28 -32.56 -61.39
N ALA A 8 1.46 -32.15 -60.94
CA ALA A 8 1.78 -31.83 -59.56
C ALA A 8 0.97 -30.58 -59.11
N SER A 9 0.14 -30.74 -58.07
CA SER A 9 -0.53 -29.63 -57.41
C SER A 9 0.34 -29.11 -56.28
N ALA A 10 0.83 -27.89 -56.43
CA ALA A 10 1.52 -27.14 -55.40
C ALA A 10 0.49 -26.54 -54.43
N HIS A 11 0.42 -27.06 -53.21
CA HIS A 11 -0.34 -26.43 -52.14
C HIS A 11 0.54 -25.35 -51.49
N LYS A 12 0.31 -24.09 -51.89
CA LYS A 12 0.76 -22.92 -51.13
C LYS A 12 -0.04 -22.90 -49.82
N HIS A 13 0.65 -23.11 -48.69
CA HIS A 13 0.16 -22.63 -47.40
C HIS A 13 0.56 -21.17 -47.29
N ASP A 14 -0.43 -20.30 -47.19
CA ASP A 14 -0.24 -18.89 -46.88
C ASP A 14 0.29 -18.79 -45.45
N ASP A 15 1.55 -18.36 -45.35
CA ASP A 15 2.26 -18.12 -44.11
C ASP A 15 1.80 -16.76 -43.54
N GLU A 16 0.57 -16.71 -43.01
CA GLU A 16 0.19 -15.64 -42.09
C GLU A 16 1.01 -15.83 -40.82
N THR A 17 2.05 -15.00 -40.68
CA THR A 17 2.82 -14.83 -39.45
C THR A 17 1.91 -14.24 -38.38
N VAL A 18 1.12 -15.10 -37.74
CA VAL A 18 0.39 -14.77 -36.52
C VAL A 18 1.43 -14.51 -35.44
N LEU A 19 1.73 -13.23 -35.20
CA LEU A 19 2.56 -12.82 -34.09
C LEU A 19 1.94 -13.38 -32.79
N PRO A 20 2.74 -13.99 -31.89
CA PRO A 20 2.21 -14.55 -30.67
C PRO A 20 1.49 -13.47 -29.84
N VAL A 21 0.29 -13.80 -29.36
CA VAL A 21 -0.63 -12.94 -28.57
C VAL A 21 0.07 -12.22 -27.41
N HIS A 22 1.20 -12.75 -26.94
CA HIS A 22 2.02 -12.12 -25.91
C HIS A 22 2.64 -10.77 -26.29
N TYR A 23 2.83 -10.44 -27.58
CA TYR A 23 3.33 -9.13 -27.99
C TYR A 23 2.25 -8.03 -28.00
N GLN A 24 0.96 -8.39 -28.03
CA GLN A 24 -0.13 -7.40 -28.11
C GLN A 24 -0.44 -6.72 -26.76
N HIS A 25 -0.10 -7.35 -25.64
CA HIS A 25 -0.45 -6.81 -24.32
C HIS A 25 0.54 -5.80 -23.72
N GLN A 26 1.74 -5.63 -24.29
CA GLN A 26 2.72 -4.67 -23.75
C GLN A 26 2.58 -3.25 -24.28
N GLU A 27 1.95 -3.05 -25.44
CA GLU A 27 1.76 -1.70 -26.02
C GLU A 27 0.51 -0.98 -25.49
N GLU A 28 -0.48 -1.70 -24.95
CA GLU A 28 -1.79 -1.13 -24.62
C GLU A 28 -1.82 -0.29 -23.32
N PHE A 29 -0.74 -0.32 -22.52
CA PHE A 29 -0.65 0.48 -21.27
C PHE A 29 -0.01 1.86 -21.44
N ALA A 30 0.49 2.19 -22.64
CA ALA A 30 0.90 3.54 -22.99
C ALA A 30 -0.26 4.26 -23.69
N ALA A 31 -1.38 4.47 -23.00
CA ALA A 31 -2.46 5.28 -23.54
C ALA A 31 -1.90 6.67 -23.90
N GLU A 32 -1.70 6.93 -25.19
CA GLU A 32 -1.30 8.25 -25.68
C GLU A 32 -2.30 9.28 -25.13
N PRO A 33 -1.83 10.44 -24.63
CA PRO A 33 -2.75 11.48 -24.20
C PRO A 33 -3.64 11.84 -25.40
N PRO A 34 -4.98 11.78 -25.28
CA PRO A 34 -5.87 12.04 -26.41
C PRO A 34 -5.53 13.37 -27.11
N THR A 35 -5.58 13.39 -28.44
CA THR A 35 -5.25 14.57 -29.26
C THR A 35 -6.01 15.82 -28.81
N VAL A 36 -5.30 16.94 -28.80
CA VAL A 36 -5.72 18.21 -28.17
C VAL A 36 -6.81 18.88 -28.99
N GLY A 37 -8.06 18.50 -28.74
CA GLY A 37 -9.26 19.25 -29.13
C GLY A 37 -9.99 19.69 -27.87
N GLU A 38 -9.92 20.99 -27.56
CA GLU A 38 -10.74 21.73 -26.59
C GLU A 38 -11.12 20.99 -25.30
N ARG A 39 -10.13 20.59 -24.50
CA ARG A 39 -10.37 20.02 -23.17
C ARG A 39 -10.78 21.12 -22.20
N MET A 40 -11.89 20.91 -21.49
CA MET A 40 -12.15 21.67 -20.26
C MET A 40 -10.90 21.58 -19.36
N PRO A 41 -10.39 22.69 -18.82
CA PRO A 41 -9.10 22.73 -18.10
C PRO A 41 -8.99 21.72 -16.95
N LEU A 42 -10.13 21.37 -16.34
CA LEU A 42 -10.24 20.34 -15.30
C LEU A 42 -9.87 18.93 -15.77
N PHE A 43 -10.14 18.57 -17.03
CA PHE A 43 -9.83 17.24 -17.56
C PHE A 43 -8.32 17.04 -17.73
N SER A 44 -7.62 18.05 -18.25
CA SER A 44 -6.16 18.02 -18.41
C SER A 44 -5.45 17.95 -17.05
N LEU A 45 -5.96 18.69 -16.05
CA LEU A 45 -5.48 18.61 -14.67
C LEU A 45 -5.71 17.21 -14.09
N ARG A 46 -6.94 16.68 -14.19
CA ARG A 46 -7.27 15.32 -13.72
C ARG A 46 -6.33 14.28 -14.34
N TRP A 47 -6.07 14.35 -15.63
CA TRP A 47 -5.17 13.42 -16.31
C TRP A 47 -3.73 13.55 -15.82
N ALA A 48 -3.23 14.76 -15.64
CA ALA A 48 -1.86 15.03 -15.18
C ALA A 48 -1.62 14.56 -13.73
N TYR A 49 -2.64 14.65 -12.86
CA TYR A 49 -2.52 14.31 -11.44
C TYR A 49 -3.20 13.00 -11.04
N ARG A 50 -3.67 12.19 -12.00
CA ARG A 50 -4.44 10.96 -11.75
C ARG A 50 -3.72 9.97 -10.83
N GLU A 51 -2.40 9.85 -10.97
CA GLU A 51 -1.58 8.93 -10.16
C GLU A 51 -1.59 9.35 -8.69
N TYR A 52 -1.42 10.64 -8.41
CA TYR A 52 -1.45 11.20 -7.06
C TYR A 52 -2.83 11.06 -6.41
N ILE A 53 -3.90 11.27 -7.18
CA ILE A 53 -5.28 11.06 -6.72
C ILE A 53 -5.53 9.58 -6.41
N ALA A 54 -5.02 8.67 -7.24
CA ALA A 54 -5.11 7.23 -7.01
C ALA A 54 -4.35 6.80 -5.75
N GLU A 55 -3.15 7.33 -5.52
CA GLU A 55 -2.37 7.09 -4.29
C GLU A 55 -3.07 7.63 -3.04
N PHE A 56 -3.66 8.83 -3.12
CA PHE A 56 -4.46 9.40 -2.03
C PHE A 56 -5.60 8.46 -1.63
N TRP A 57 -6.42 8.03 -2.59
CA TRP A 57 -7.58 7.18 -2.30
C TRP A 57 -7.18 5.74 -1.97
N GLY A 58 -6.13 5.22 -2.59
CA GLY A 58 -5.58 3.91 -2.25
C GLY A 58 -5.12 3.87 -0.79
N THR A 59 -4.30 4.83 -0.37
CA THR A 59 -3.87 4.93 1.03
C THR A 59 -5.02 5.24 1.96
N PHE A 60 -6.00 6.04 1.53
CA PHE A 60 -7.22 6.25 2.30
C PHE A 60 -7.92 4.93 2.60
N MET A 61 -8.14 4.05 1.61
CA MET A 61 -8.79 2.76 1.81
C MET A 61 -8.00 1.86 2.77
N LEU A 62 -6.68 1.77 2.57
CA LEU A 62 -5.79 1.00 3.46
C LEU A 62 -5.95 1.44 4.93
N VAL A 63 -5.82 2.75 5.17
CA VAL A 63 -5.81 3.29 6.53
C VAL A 63 -7.21 3.30 7.14
N PHE A 64 -8.22 3.66 6.36
CA PHE A 64 -9.61 3.72 6.83
C PHE A 64 -10.09 2.36 7.31
N PHE A 65 -9.95 1.31 6.50
CA PHE A 65 -10.40 -0.03 6.89
C PHE A 65 -9.52 -0.64 7.99
N GLY A 66 -8.21 -0.44 7.91
CA GLY A 66 -7.28 -0.92 8.92
C GLY A 66 -7.52 -0.29 10.28
N ASP A 67 -7.50 1.04 10.39
CA ASP A 67 -7.72 1.74 11.65
C ASP A 67 -9.17 1.57 12.15
N SER A 68 -10.16 1.38 11.26
CA SER A 68 -11.53 1.00 11.66
C SER A 68 -11.59 -0.37 12.32
N ALA A 69 -10.78 -1.32 11.86
CA ALA A 69 -10.66 -2.61 12.52
C ALA A 69 -9.99 -2.49 13.90
N VAL A 70 -9.00 -1.60 14.04
CA VAL A 70 -8.42 -1.28 15.37
C VAL A 70 -9.46 -0.62 16.26
N ALA A 71 -10.20 0.38 15.78
CA ALA A 71 -11.28 1.01 16.53
C ALA A 71 -12.34 0.00 16.98
N THR A 72 -12.74 -0.91 16.09
CA THR A 72 -13.70 -1.98 16.39
C THR A 72 -13.17 -2.93 17.45
N ALA A 73 -11.88 -3.29 17.41
CA ALA A 73 -11.26 -4.17 18.38
C ALA A 73 -11.03 -3.49 19.74
N THR A 74 -10.72 -2.19 19.75
CA THR A 74 -10.42 -1.42 20.97
C THR A 74 -11.68 -0.92 21.67
N LEU A 75 -12.62 -0.32 20.94
CA LEU A 75 -13.79 0.33 21.52
C LEU A 75 -14.90 -0.67 21.86
N ASN A 76 -14.97 -1.80 21.14
CA ASN A 76 -15.88 -2.89 21.49
C ASN A 76 -15.17 -3.95 22.34
N ILE A 77 -15.30 -3.83 23.66
CA ILE A 77 -14.64 -4.70 24.65
C ILE A 77 -15.02 -6.18 24.46
N SER A 78 -16.21 -6.49 23.92
CA SER A 78 -16.61 -7.88 23.66
C SER A 78 -15.72 -8.58 22.62
N ASN A 79 -15.04 -7.82 21.77
CA ASN A 79 -14.18 -8.34 20.71
C ASN A 79 -12.73 -8.58 21.16
N ALA A 80 -12.39 -8.33 22.43
CA ALA A 80 -11.01 -8.37 22.92
C ALA A 80 -10.29 -9.69 22.57
N ALA A 81 -10.98 -10.84 22.69
CA ALA A 81 -10.41 -12.16 22.39
C ALA A 81 -10.04 -12.36 20.91
N SER A 82 -10.69 -11.65 19.98
CA SER A 82 -10.46 -11.75 18.53
C SER A 82 -9.85 -10.48 17.93
N GLY A 83 -9.48 -9.51 18.77
CA GLY A 83 -9.09 -8.17 18.34
C GLY A 83 -7.94 -8.15 17.34
N TRP A 84 -6.88 -8.92 17.61
CA TRP A 84 -5.72 -8.96 16.71
C TRP A 84 -6.04 -9.58 15.34
N LEU A 85 -6.91 -10.58 15.30
CA LEU A 85 -7.33 -11.21 14.05
C LEU A 85 -8.22 -10.26 13.22
N ILE A 86 -9.14 -9.54 13.88
CA ILE A 86 -9.96 -8.49 13.25
C ILE A 86 -9.06 -7.42 12.64
N ILE A 87 -8.07 -6.94 13.39
CA ILE A 87 -7.09 -5.95 12.93
C ILE A 87 -6.32 -6.48 11.71
N SER A 88 -5.81 -7.71 11.79
CA SER A 88 -5.05 -8.34 10.71
C SER A 88 -5.88 -8.46 9.42
N PHE A 89 -7.14 -8.90 9.53
CA PHE A 89 -8.06 -8.96 8.39
C PHE A 89 -8.39 -7.57 7.84
N GLY A 90 -8.66 -6.60 8.71
CA GLY A 90 -8.98 -5.22 8.31
C GLY A 90 -7.86 -4.58 7.50
N PHE A 91 -6.61 -4.72 7.93
CA PHE A 91 -5.45 -4.23 7.18
C PHE A 91 -5.20 -5.01 5.89
N GLY A 92 -5.30 -6.34 5.91
CA GLY A 92 -5.11 -7.16 4.71
C GLY A 92 -6.13 -6.83 3.61
N ILE A 93 -7.42 -6.81 3.95
CA ILE A 93 -8.49 -6.48 3.01
C ILE A 93 -8.46 -5.00 2.62
N GLY A 94 -8.20 -4.10 3.57
CA GLY A 94 -8.05 -2.67 3.31
C GLY A 94 -6.95 -2.38 2.29
N LEU A 95 -5.80 -3.05 2.41
CA LEU A 95 -4.72 -2.98 1.42
C LEU A 95 -5.19 -3.50 0.06
N ALA A 96 -5.81 -4.68 0.02
CA ALA A 96 -6.28 -5.27 -1.23
C ALA A 96 -7.24 -4.33 -1.98
N LEU A 97 -8.21 -3.74 -1.28
CA LEU A 97 -9.14 -2.75 -1.84
C LEU A 97 -8.42 -1.49 -2.32
N GLY A 98 -7.47 -0.98 -1.53
CA GLY A 98 -6.67 0.16 -1.93
C GLY A 98 -5.84 -0.10 -3.20
N VAL A 99 -5.26 -1.30 -3.33
CA VAL A 99 -4.54 -1.72 -4.53
C VAL A 99 -5.51 -1.90 -5.71
N TYR A 100 -6.68 -2.53 -5.53
CA TYR A 100 -7.71 -2.60 -6.58
C TYR A 100 -8.09 -1.20 -7.10
N PHE A 101 -8.19 -0.22 -6.21
CA PHE A 101 -8.56 1.15 -6.57
C PHE A 101 -7.48 1.89 -7.37
N SER A 102 -6.21 1.63 -7.07
CA SER A 102 -5.10 2.50 -7.52
C SER A 102 -4.13 1.85 -8.50
N ALA A 103 -4.03 0.52 -8.53
CA ALA A 103 -2.98 -0.19 -9.28
C ALA A 103 -2.97 0.12 -10.77
N SER A 104 -4.14 0.19 -11.42
CA SER A 104 -4.25 0.47 -12.85
C SER A 104 -3.90 1.91 -13.24
N ILE A 105 -3.78 2.82 -12.26
CA ILE A 105 -3.52 4.24 -12.51
C ILE A 105 -2.11 4.62 -12.04
N SER A 106 -1.77 4.34 -10.79
CA SER A 106 -0.50 4.77 -10.16
C SER A 106 0.52 3.66 -9.98
N GLY A 107 0.13 2.41 -10.22
CA GLY A 107 0.88 1.22 -9.80
C GLY A 107 0.57 0.76 -8.36
N GLY A 108 -0.28 1.50 -7.63
CA GLY A 108 -0.78 1.09 -6.32
C GLY A 108 0.32 0.91 -5.29
N HIS A 109 1.11 1.96 -5.02
CA HIS A 109 2.16 1.91 -4.01
C HIS A 109 1.61 2.01 -2.59
N LEU A 110 0.73 3.00 -2.35
CA LEU A 110 0.04 3.31 -1.09
C LEU A 110 0.96 3.54 0.12
N ASN A 111 2.28 3.52 -0.09
CA ASN A 111 3.30 3.39 0.92
C ASN A 111 4.60 4.08 0.45
N PRO A 112 5.15 5.04 1.23
CA PRO A 112 6.43 5.68 0.92
C PRO A 112 7.59 4.70 0.76
N ALA A 113 7.65 3.62 1.55
CA ALA A 113 8.70 2.60 1.45
C ALA A 113 8.61 1.82 0.13
N ILE A 114 7.40 1.44 -0.31
CA ILE A 114 7.18 0.80 -1.62
C ILE A 114 7.50 1.76 -2.77
N THR A 115 7.17 3.05 -2.60
CA THR A 115 7.47 4.09 -3.59
C THR A 115 8.98 4.27 -3.76
N LEU A 116 9.74 4.29 -2.66
CA LEU A 116 11.19 4.34 -2.70
C LEU A 116 11.78 3.06 -3.30
N ALA A 117 11.26 1.89 -2.94
CA ALA A 117 11.71 0.62 -3.50
C ALA A 117 11.56 0.64 -5.03
N ASN A 118 10.37 1.00 -5.51
CA ASN A 118 10.11 1.11 -6.95
C ASN A 118 10.99 2.16 -7.63
N ALA A 119 11.32 3.28 -6.96
CA ALA A 119 12.23 4.28 -7.53
C ALA A 119 13.67 3.76 -7.68
N LEU A 120 14.15 2.99 -6.70
CA LEU A 120 15.49 2.40 -6.71
C LEU A 120 15.64 1.27 -7.72
N PHE A 121 14.58 0.46 -7.89
CA PHE A 121 14.54 -0.56 -8.94
C PHE A 121 14.17 0.01 -10.33
N GLY A 122 14.08 1.34 -10.47
CA GLY A 122 13.83 2.01 -11.75
C GLY A 122 12.40 1.84 -12.30
N LYS A 123 11.45 1.42 -11.46
CA LYS A 123 10.03 1.22 -11.82
C LYS A 123 9.21 2.53 -11.80
N ILE A 124 9.70 3.59 -11.16
CA ILE A 124 9.09 4.92 -11.17
C ILE A 124 10.17 6.02 -11.26
N SER A 125 9.84 7.14 -11.89
CA SER A 125 10.70 8.33 -11.90
C SER A 125 10.83 8.94 -10.51
N TRP A 126 12.07 9.23 -10.09
CA TRP A 126 12.37 9.96 -8.85
C TRP A 126 11.64 11.30 -8.72
N ARG A 127 11.28 11.96 -9.83
CA ARG A 127 10.52 13.22 -9.82
C ARG A 127 9.10 13.06 -9.26
N LYS A 128 8.50 11.87 -9.36
CA LYS A 128 7.15 11.57 -8.86
C LYS A 128 7.13 11.22 -7.38
N VAL A 129 8.26 10.77 -6.83
CA VAL A 129 8.36 10.23 -5.45
C VAL A 129 7.82 11.20 -4.40
N PRO A 130 8.19 12.50 -4.36
CA PRO A 130 7.66 13.42 -3.36
C PRO A 130 6.14 13.60 -3.46
N GLY A 131 5.59 13.65 -4.67
CA GLY A 131 4.16 13.78 -4.89
C GLY A 131 3.37 12.54 -4.47
N TYR A 132 3.92 11.34 -4.72
CA TYR A 132 3.34 10.08 -4.21
C TYR A 132 3.31 10.08 -2.68
N MET A 133 4.44 10.36 -2.03
CA MET A 133 4.54 10.38 -0.56
C MET A 133 3.58 11.39 0.08
N PHE A 134 3.48 12.59 -0.50
CA PHE A 134 2.55 13.61 -0.01
C PHE A 134 1.08 13.17 -0.16
N SER A 135 0.73 12.57 -1.30
CA SER A 135 -0.64 12.11 -1.56
C SER A 135 -1.04 10.97 -0.63
N GLN A 136 -0.12 10.01 -0.40
CA GLN A 136 -0.30 8.92 0.54
C GLN A 136 -0.50 9.44 1.97
N LEU A 137 0.36 10.38 2.39
CA LEU A 137 0.26 11.00 3.72
C LEU A 137 -1.08 11.71 3.92
N LEU A 138 -1.52 12.49 2.93
CA LEU A 138 -2.78 13.21 2.99
C LEU A 138 -3.98 12.23 2.99
N GLY A 139 -3.92 11.16 2.20
CA GLY A 139 -4.93 10.10 2.19
C GLY A 139 -5.07 9.42 3.54
N ALA A 140 -3.94 9.10 4.17
CA ALA A 140 -3.88 8.50 5.50
C ALA A 140 -4.44 9.45 6.58
N PHE A 141 -4.09 10.74 6.54
CA PHE A 141 -4.62 11.76 7.44
C PHE A 141 -6.15 11.89 7.33
N VAL A 142 -6.67 11.97 6.10
CA VAL A 142 -8.12 12.10 5.85
C VAL A 142 -8.85 10.83 6.27
N ALA A 143 -8.28 9.65 6.07
CA ALA A 143 -8.85 8.39 6.57
C ALA A 143 -9.01 8.38 8.08
N ALA A 144 -7.98 8.81 8.82
CA ALA A 144 -8.03 8.92 10.28
C ALA A 144 -9.12 9.91 10.76
N ALA A 145 -9.25 11.06 10.09
CA ALA A 145 -10.30 12.02 10.39
C ALA A 145 -11.71 11.47 10.14
N THR A 146 -11.90 10.80 9.00
CA THR A 146 -13.19 10.18 8.64
C THR A 146 -13.57 9.06 9.61
N LEU A 147 -12.63 8.17 9.94
CA LEU A 147 -12.78 7.16 10.98
C LEU A 147 -13.25 7.78 12.30
N TYR A 148 -12.55 8.80 12.78
CA TYR A 148 -12.89 9.44 14.05
C TYR A 148 -14.31 10.01 14.03
N GLY A 149 -14.72 10.63 12.92
CA GLY A 149 -16.09 11.09 12.72
C GLY A 149 -17.12 9.98 12.86
N ILE A 150 -16.88 8.82 12.23
CA ILE A 150 -17.78 7.65 12.29
C ILE A 150 -17.85 7.07 13.71
N PHE A 151 -16.72 6.93 14.39
CA PHE A 151 -16.64 6.27 15.70
C PHE A 151 -16.79 7.24 16.89
N LYS A 152 -17.02 8.54 16.68
CA LYS A 152 -16.98 9.59 17.72
C LYS A 152 -17.79 9.24 18.97
N SER A 153 -19.01 8.73 18.80
CA SER A 153 -19.88 8.35 19.91
C SER A 153 -19.35 7.15 20.71
N GLN A 154 -18.72 6.19 20.04
CA GLN A 154 -18.11 5.02 20.67
C GLN A 154 -16.84 5.41 21.44
N PHE A 155 -16.07 6.33 20.87
CA PHE A 155 -14.96 6.98 21.53
C PHE A 155 -15.40 7.68 22.83
N ASP A 156 -16.47 8.48 22.80
CA ASP A 156 -17.01 9.17 24.00
C ASP A 156 -17.53 8.19 25.06
N MET A 157 -18.17 7.11 24.63
CA MET A 157 -18.64 6.05 25.52
C MET A 157 -17.48 5.32 26.22
N PHE A 158 -16.40 5.06 25.48
CA PHE A 158 -15.27 4.28 25.97
C PHE A 158 -14.37 5.04 26.96
N ASP A 159 -14.08 6.32 26.69
CA ASP A 159 -13.17 7.12 27.51
C ASP A 159 -13.85 8.25 28.32
N GLY A 160 -15.19 8.30 28.31
CA GLY A 160 -15.97 9.31 29.01
C GLY A 160 -15.79 10.73 28.44
N GLY A 161 -15.32 10.85 27.19
CA GLY A 161 -14.97 12.10 26.54
C GLY A 161 -13.58 12.64 26.90
N ASN A 162 -12.83 11.94 27.77
CA ASN A 162 -11.49 12.34 28.18
C ASN A 162 -10.42 11.62 27.33
N ARG A 163 -9.95 12.30 26.28
CA ARG A 163 -9.00 11.76 25.31
C ARG A 163 -7.63 11.51 25.94
N GLN A 164 -7.23 10.24 25.94
CA GLN A 164 -5.92 9.81 26.40
C GLN A 164 -5.22 8.99 25.31
N LEU A 165 -3.93 9.22 25.12
CA LEU A 165 -3.16 8.49 24.12
C LEU A 165 -2.98 7.01 24.51
N GLN A 166 -2.58 6.78 25.77
CA GLN A 166 -2.26 5.48 26.34
C GLN A 166 -2.84 5.39 27.75
N GLY A 167 -3.01 4.17 28.25
CA GLY A 167 -3.62 3.90 29.56
C GLY A 167 -4.84 2.98 29.43
N PRO A 168 -5.57 2.73 30.53
CA PRO A 168 -6.71 1.81 30.55
C PRO A 168 -7.82 2.18 29.55
N THR A 169 -8.01 3.47 29.30
CA THR A 169 -8.96 4.01 28.31
C THR A 169 -8.24 4.73 27.17
N GLY A 170 -6.97 4.39 26.94
CA GLY A 170 -6.14 5.00 25.90
C GLY A 170 -6.58 4.56 24.51
N THR A 171 -6.81 5.52 23.61
CA THR A 171 -7.33 5.26 22.25
C THR A 171 -6.38 5.74 21.15
N GLY A 172 -5.15 6.13 21.50
CA GLY A 172 -4.13 6.58 20.55
C GLY A 172 -3.67 5.48 19.57
N GLY A 173 -3.66 4.22 20.02
CA GLY A 173 -3.26 3.06 19.22
C GLY A 173 -4.18 2.77 18.02
N ILE A 174 -5.37 3.38 17.98
CA ILE A 174 -6.29 3.30 16.84
C ILE A 174 -5.70 3.98 15.60
N PHE A 175 -4.95 5.06 15.79
CA PHE A 175 -4.47 5.90 14.69
C PHE A 175 -3.04 5.56 14.29
N ALA A 176 -2.14 5.40 15.27
CA ALA A 176 -0.72 5.25 15.01
C ALA A 176 -0.14 4.12 15.85
N THR A 177 0.99 3.57 15.40
CA THR A 177 1.60 2.45 16.09
C THR A 177 2.46 2.92 17.26
N TYR A 178 2.54 2.07 18.28
CA TYR A 178 3.38 2.26 19.44
C TYR A 178 4.01 0.91 19.79
N ALA A 179 5.29 0.91 20.17
CA ALA A 179 5.94 -0.31 20.62
C ALA A 179 5.22 -0.90 21.85
N GLN A 180 5.10 -2.23 21.87
CA GLN A 180 4.58 -2.94 23.03
C GLN A 180 5.48 -2.74 24.26
N PRO A 181 4.93 -2.81 25.48
CA PRO A 181 5.73 -2.78 26.71
C PRO A 181 6.87 -3.80 26.67
N GLY A 182 8.08 -3.36 27.03
CA GLY A 182 9.28 -4.19 27.01
C GLY A 182 10.02 -4.24 25.65
N ASN A 183 9.43 -3.74 24.57
CA ASN A 183 10.10 -3.69 23.27
C ASN A 183 10.94 -2.40 23.12
N GLY A 184 12.26 -2.53 23.16
CA GLY A 184 13.18 -1.42 23.01
C GLY A 184 13.22 -0.84 21.58
N LYS A 185 13.76 0.37 21.43
CA LYS A 185 13.87 1.06 20.13
C LYS A 185 14.65 0.26 19.09
N PHE A 186 15.73 -0.41 19.48
CA PHE A 186 16.53 -1.25 18.59
C PHE A 186 15.73 -2.41 18.01
N PHE A 187 15.08 -3.21 18.87
CA PHE A 187 14.26 -4.34 18.42
C PHE A 187 13.02 -3.89 17.64
N SER A 188 12.44 -2.74 18.00
CA SER A 188 11.37 -2.13 17.20
C SER A 188 11.84 -1.75 15.80
N ALA A 189 13.01 -1.10 15.69
CA ALA A 189 13.60 -0.71 14.43
C ALA A 189 13.95 -1.94 13.56
N PHE A 190 14.52 -2.97 14.17
CA PHE A 190 14.80 -4.24 13.51
C PHE A 190 13.52 -4.92 13.00
N SER A 191 12.46 -4.94 13.81
CA SER A 191 11.17 -5.52 13.43
C SER A 191 10.52 -4.78 12.27
N GLU A 192 10.44 -3.44 12.31
CA GLU A 192 9.89 -2.64 11.21
C GLU A 192 10.70 -2.82 9.92
N MET A 193 12.02 -2.88 10.03
CA MET A 193 12.90 -3.15 8.91
C MET A 193 12.60 -4.52 8.29
N VAL A 194 12.70 -5.61 9.07
CA VAL A 194 12.50 -6.98 8.58
C VAL A 194 11.09 -7.17 8.01
N ASN A 195 10.06 -6.73 8.72
CA ASN A 195 8.67 -6.90 8.28
C ASN A 195 8.39 -6.09 7.00
N THR A 196 8.95 -4.88 6.85
CA THR A 196 8.80 -4.13 5.59
C THR A 196 9.57 -4.78 4.45
N GLY A 197 10.73 -5.38 4.74
CA GLY A 197 11.46 -6.20 3.76
C GLY A 197 10.65 -7.38 3.26
N LEU A 198 10.00 -8.11 4.17
CA LEU A 198 9.08 -9.21 3.83
C LEU A 198 7.87 -8.70 3.03
N LEU A 199 7.35 -7.52 3.33
CA LEU A 199 6.28 -6.89 2.55
C LEU A 199 6.74 -6.61 1.11
N ILE A 200 7.87 -5.92 0.94
CA ILE A 200 8.43 -5.60 -0.39
C ILE A 200 8.72 -6.89 -1.18
N ALA A 201 9.39 -7.85 -0.54
CA ALA A 201 9.72 -9.14 -1.15
C ALA A 201 8.47 -9.92 -1.53
N GLY A 202 7.46 -9.95 -0.66
CA GLY A 202 6.18 -10.60 -0.91
C GLY A 202 5.42 -9.97 -2.07
N ILE A 203 5.34 -8.63 -2.12
CA ILE A 203 4.73 -7.88 -3.24
C ILE A 203 5.43 -8.24 -4.55
N TYR A 204 6.76 -8.24 -4.57
CA TYR A 204 7.49 -8.59 -5.79
C TYR A 204 7.32 -10.07 -6.16
N ALA A 205 7.31 -10.98 -5.20
CA ALA A 205 7.09 -12.39 -5.46
C ALA A 205 5.72 -12.67 -6.10
N VAL A 206 4.66 -12.05 -5.60
CA VAL A 206 3.30 -12.26 -6.15
C VAL A 206 3.07 -11.55 -7.50
N CYS A 207 3.95 -10.62 -7.87
CA CYS A 207 3.90 -9.88 -9.14
C CYS A 207 4.93 -10.37 -10.18
N ASP A 208 5.90 -11.22 -9.83
CA ASP A 208 6.98 -11.61 -10.73
C ASP A 208 6.51 -12.67 -11.74
N GLU A 209 6.40 -12.27 -13.01
CA GLU A 209 6.02 -13.14 -14.13
C GLU A 209 6.99 -14.29 -14.39
N ARG A 210 8.22 -14.24 -13.87
CA ARG A 210 9.21 -15.33 -13.99
C ARG A 210 8.97 -16.46 -13.00
N GLY A 211 8.19 -16.20 -11.95
CA GLY A 211 7.88 -17.14 -10.88
C GLY A 211 6.45 -17.69 -10.99
N THR A 212 5.76 -17.74 -9.85
CA THR A 212 4.34 -18.12 -9.75
C THR A 212 3.52 -16.88 -9.34
N PRO A 213 3.27 -15.94 -10.26
CA PRO A 213 2.53 -14.72 -9.93
C PRO A 213 1.06 -15.03 -9.60
N ALA A 214 0.46 -14.19 -8.78
CA ALA A 214 -0.95 -14.29 -8.39
C ALA A 214 -1.88 -13.73 -9.49
N LYS A 215 -1.81 -14.27 -10.71
CA LYS A 215 -2.55 -13.77 -11.87
C LYS A 215 -4.06 -13.63 -11.58
N GLY A 216 -4.61 -12.45 -11.82
CA GLY A 216 -6.01 -12.11 -11.51
C GLY A 216 -6.32 -11.85 -10.03
N PHE A 217 -5.41 -12.17 -9.11
CA PHE A 217 -5.58 -12.07 -7.67
C PHE A 217 -4.50 -11.24 -6.97
N VAL A 218 -3.64 -10.52 -7.72
CA VAL A 218 -2.51 -9.75 -7.18
C VAL A 218 -2.92 -8.86 -6.00
N PRO A 219 -3.99 -8.05 -6.05
CA PRO A 219 -4.36 -7.20 -4.92
C PRO A 219 -4.70 -8.00 -3.65
N MET A 220 -5.38 -9.14 -3.80
CA MET A 220 -5.69 -10.03 -2.68
C MET A 220 -4.44 -10.71 -2.12
N ALA A 221 -3.52 -11.15 -2.99
CA ALA A 221 -2.25 -11.73 -2.58
C ALA A 221 -1.38 -10.71 -1.82
N VAL A 222 -1.32 -9.46 -2.29
CA VAL A 222 -0.66 -8.35 -1.59
C VAL A 222 -1.29 -8.10 -0.23
N GLY A 223 -2.62 -8.09 -0.12
CA GLY A 223 -3.33 -8.05 1.16
C GLY A 223 -2.99 -9.22 2.08
N GLY A 224 -2.87 -10.43 1.52
CA GLY A 224 -2.45 -11.65 2.22
C GLY A 224 -1.05 -11.56 2.80
N VAL A 225 -0.11 -10.86 2.15
CA VAL A 225 1.23 -10.61 2.69
C VAL A 225 1.17 -9.78 3.97
N ILE A 226 0.41 -8.67 3.99
CA ILE A 226 0.23 -7.88 5.23
C ILE A 226 -0.49 -8.71 6.30
N PHE A 227 -1.53 -9.47 5.92
CA PHE A 227 -2.24 -10.34 6.85
C PHE A 227 -1.28 -11.34 7.54
N ALA A 228 -0.42 -12.00 6.77
CA ALA A 228 0.57 -12.94 7.30
C ALA A 228 1.57 -12.25 8.24
N ILE A 229 2.13 -11.10 7.84
CA ILE A 229 3.05 -10.32 8.67
C ILE A 229 2.38 -9.92 9.99
N SER A 230 1.15 -9.40 9.93
CA SER A 230 0.39 -9.00 11.12
C SER A 230 0.19 -10.17 12.09
N CYS A 231 -0.26 -11.32 11.58
CA CYS A 231 -0.52 -12.51 12.39
C CYS A 231 0.75 -13.13 13.00
N CYS A 232 1.88 -13.06 12.31
CA CYS A 232 3.09 -13.79 12.72
C CYS A 232 4.11 -12.95 13.48
N SER A 233 4.30 -11.68 13.11
CA SER A 233 5.38 -10.84 13.66
C SER A 233 4.97 -9.40 13.94
N GLY A 234 3.72 -9.02 13.66
CA GLY A 234 3.29 -7.62 13.73
C GLY A 234 3.04 -7.08 15.14
N TRP A 235 2.76 -7.95 16.11
CA TRP A 235 2.33 -7.55 17.46
C TRP A 235 3.33 -6.62 18.17
N VAL A 236 4.63 -6.87 18.01
CA VAL A 236 5.69 -6.21 18.78
C VAL A 236 5.81 -4.70 18.54
N THR A 237 5.45 -4.22 17.34
CA THR A 237 5.49 -2.81 16.96
C THR A 237 4.16 -2.27 16.45
N GLY A 238 3.17 -3.14 16.22
CA GLY A 238 1.93 -2.77 15.52
C GLY A 238 2.05 -2.78 13.99
N PHE A 239 3.10 -3.42 13.44
CA PHE A 239 3.36 -3.57 12.00
C PHE A 239 3.07 -2.30 11.20
N ALA A 240 3.82 -1.21 11.45
CA ALA A 240 3.56 0.02 10.71
C ALA A 240 3.81 -0.19 9.22
N LEU A 241 4.98 -0.74 8.85
CA LEU A 241 5.43 -1.12 7.50
C LEU A 241 5.42 0.00 6.43
N ASN A 242 4.79 1.12 6.76
CA ASN A 242 4.34 2.15 5.85
C ASN A 242 4.40 3.49 6.58
N PRO A 243 5.37 4.35 6.21
CA PRO A 243 5.51 5.66 6.84
C PRO A 243 4.26 6.54 6.74
N ALA A 244 3.49 6.48 5.64
CA ALA A 244 2.27 7.28 5.50
C ALA A 244 1.13 6.76 6.40
N ARG A 245 0.97 5.43 6.48
CA ARG A 245 -0.04 4.76 7.33
C ARG A 245 0.13 5.07 8.81
N ASP A 246 1.35 5.35 9.26
CA ASP A 246 1.61 5.77 10.63
C ASP A 246 1.59 7.30 10.77
N PHE A 247 2.39 8.01 9.97
CA PHE A 247 2.64 9.43 10.18
C PHE A 247 1.41 10.30 9.92
N GLY A 248 0.58 9.97 8.91
CA GLY A 248 -0.64 10.74 8.60
C GLY A 248 -1.66 10.73 9.74
N PRO A 249 -2.11 9.54 10.18
CA PRO A 249 -2.97 9.41 11.34
C PRO A 249 -2.34 9.92 12.64
N ARG A 250 -1.02 9.81 12.80
CA ARG A 250 -0.30 10.38 13.94
C ARG A 250 -0.37 11.90 13.97
N ILE A 251 -0.29 12.58 12.82
CA ILE A 251 -0.52 14.02 12.74
C ILE A 251 -1.96 14.33 13.12
N PHE A 252 -2.94 13.62 12.56
CA PHE A 252 -4.36 13.82 12.92
C PHE A 252 -4.59 13.67 14.43
N SER A 253 -4.02 12.64 15.04
CA SER A 253 -4.22 12.34 16.45
C SER A 253 -3.65 13.41 17.40
N THR A 254 -2.77 14.32 16.93
CA THR A 254 -2.36 15.49 17.72
C THR A 254 -3.51 16.45 18.01
N ILE A 255 -4.55 16.48 17.17
CA ILE A 255 -5.77 17.25 17.41
C ILE A 255 -6.48 16.73 18.66
N LEU A 256 -6.39 15.42 18.93
CA LEU A 256 -7.07 14.75 20.04
C LEU A 256 -6.21 14.67 21.30
N TYR A 257 -4.90 14.49 21.16
CA TYR A 257 -3.99 14.16 22.26
C TYR A 257 -2.84 15.16 22.44
N GLY A 258 -2.87 16.30 21.73
CA GLY A 258 -1.81 17.30 21.76
C GLY A 258 -0.48 16.76 21.26
N LYS A 259 0.61 16.99 22.01
CA LYS A 259 1.97 16.57 21.61
C LYS A 259 2.27 15.08 21.86
N ALA A 260 1.40 14.39 22.62
CA ALA A 260 1.65 13.02 23.08
C ALA A 260 1.99 12.03 21.95
N PRO A 261 1.34 12.05 20.75
CA PRO A 261 1.65 11.12 19.67
C PRO A 261 3.10 11.14 19.20
N PHE A 262 3.82 12.25 19.40
CA PHE A 262 5.21 12.46 18.98
C PHE A 262 6.23 12.37 20.13
N THR A 263 5.78 12.34 21.39
CA THR A 263 6.66 12.23 22.56
C THR A 263 6.62 10.84 23.22
N ALA A 264 5.52 10.10 23.03
CA ALA A 264 5.36 8.74 23.58
C ALA A 264 6.49 7.78 23.15
N GLY A 265 6.83 6.84 24.04
CA GLY A 265 7.90 5.86 23.80
C GLY A 265 9.29 6.50 23.62
N GLY A 266 9.52 7.69 24.18
CA GLY A 266 10.75 8.45 23.99
C GLY A 266 10.95 8.84 22.53
N HIS A 267 9.93 9.46 21.93
CA HIS A 267 9.87 9.82 20.51
C HIS A 267 9.81 8.61 19.57
N TYR A 268 9.00 7.60 19.87
CA TYR A 268 8.91 6.38 19.07
C TYR A 268 8.59 6.61 17.59
N PHE A 269 7.89 7.71 17.25
CA PHE A 269 7.42 8.01 15.89
C PHE A 269 8.47 7.94 14.78
N TRP A 270 9.76 8.15 15.07
CA TRP A 270 10.80 8.07 14.05
C TRP A 270 11.02 6.64 13.55
N VAL A 271 10.70 5.62 14.37
CA VAL A 271 10.85 4.21 14.01
C VAL A 271 9.97 3.84 12.81
N PRO A 272 8.62 3.96 12.88
CA PRO A 272 7.76 3.66 11.73
C PRO A 272 7.90 4.67 10.58
N LEU A 273 8.44 5.87 10.83
CA LEU A 273 8.68 6.86 9.78
C LEU A 273 9.87 6.51 8.89
N PHE A 274 10.98 6.04 9.46
CA PHE A 274 12.24 5.86 8.72
C PHE A 274 12.64 4.40 8.51
N MET A 275 12.41 3.53 9.49
CA MET A 275 12.91 2.14 9.42
C MET A 275 12.30 1.30 8.30
N PRO A 276 11.02 1.47 7.91
CA PRO A 276 10.47 0.79 6.75
C PRO A 276 11.25 1.04 5.44
N SER A 277 11.85 2.23 5.30
CA SER A 277 12.60 2.61 4.09
C SER A 277 14.08 2.23 4.15
N PHE A 278 14.58 1.66 5.26
CA PHE A 278 16.01 1.48 5.49
C PHE A 278 16.63 0.32 4.67
N ILE A 279 15.86 -0.70 4.31
CA ILE A 279 16.33 -1.86 3.50
C ILE A 279 16.85 -1.46 2.10
N LEU A 280 16.56 -0.23 1.69
CA LEU A 280 16.72 0.24 0.34
C LEU A 280 18.06 0.97 0.07
N ASN A 281 18.98 0.95 1.02
CA ASN A 281 20.19 1.79 0.97
C ASN A 281 21.43 1.13 0.34
N GLU A 282 21.30 -0.04 -0.29
CA GLU A 282 22.39 -0.58 -1.13
C GLU A 282 22.18 -0.14 -2.58
N PRO A 283 22.97 0.84 -3.10
CA PRO A 283 22.93 1.17 -4.50
C PRO A 283 23.41 -0.04 -5.31
N VAL A 284 22.54 -0.56 -6.17
CA VAL A 284 22.96 -1.45 -7.26
C VAL A 284 23.99 -0.68 -8.08
N LYS A 285 25.27 -1.03 -7.93
CA LYS A 285 26.33 -0.52 -8.79
C LYS A 285 25.92 -0.82 -10.23
N LYS A 286 25.60 0.21 -11.01
CA LYS A 286 25.44 0.06 -12.47
C LYS A 286 26.72 -0.61 -12.97
N LYS A 287 26.62 -1.83 -13.49
CA LYS A 287 27.68 -2.37 -14.33
C LYS A 287 27.77 -1.42 -15.53
N GLN A 288 28.84 -0.64 -15.56
CA GLN A 288 29.27 0.04 -16.77
C GLN A 288 29.74 -1.07 -17.71
N ASN A 289 28.95 -1.34 -18.75
CA ASN A 289 29.41 -2.02 -19.96
C ASN A 289 29.61 -0.94 -21.02
#